data_AF-A0A2G2G698-F1
#
_entry.id   AF-A0A2G2G698-F1
#
_cell.length_a   1.000
_cell.length_b   1.000
_cell.length_c   1.000
_cell.angle_alpha   90.00
_cell.angle_beta   90.00
_cell.angle_gamma   90.00
#
_symmetry.space_group_name_H-M   'P 1'
#
loop_
_entity.id
_entity.type
_entity.pdbx_description
1 polymer ?
#
loop_
_entity_poly.entity_id
_entity_poly.type
_entity_poly.pdbx_seq_one_letter_code
_entity_poly.pdbx_strand_id
1 'polypeptide(L)'
;MNKKIVSIVLALSLLLPVTANAGFLKTMVESWGFTFTITASDTLDLFGALADDIGEMADRILVMADKIVATEQLMADMVVQLAEINAGIATLNTTSTVPTVLINSDVLTITSGVAPTFTISDLPTEYVVYVSSTLIMSTTTTSLIIHNNDELQAQWFELEALSTNGNIYIAVKSINANTISSLSNVLTFNIL
;
A
#
# COMPACT_ATOMS: atom_id res chain seq x y z
N MET A 1 47.50 -35.45 -19.77
CA MET A 1 47.95 -34.08 -20.14
C MET A 1 47.05 -33.40 -21.16
N ASN A 2 46.46 -34.14 -22.11
CA ASN A 2 45.70 -33.59 -23.24
C ASN A 2 44.42 -32.82 -22.89
N LYS A 3 43.73 -33.15 -21.78
CA LYS A 3 42.50 -32.44 -21.38
C LYS A 3 42.72 -30.99 -20.94
N LYS A 4 43.90 -30.66 -20.42
CA LYS A 4 44.23 -29.30 -19.94
C LYS A 4 44.57 -28.33 -21.09
N ILE A 5 45.05 -28.85 -22.22
CA ILE A 5 45.45 -28.04 -23.38
C ILE A 5 44.21 -27.57 -24.16
N VAL A 6 43.21 -28.46 -24.34
CA VAL A 6 41.96 -28.14 -25.04
C VAL A 6 41.17 -27.01 -24.34
N SER A 7 41.16 -27.01 -23.01
CA SER A 7 40.43 -26.00 -22.22
C SER A 7 41.07 -24.61 -22.25
N ILE A 8 42.40 -24.51 -22.44
CA ILE A 8 43.13 -23.24 -22.53
C ILE A 8 42.93 -22.59 -23.92
N VAL A 9 42.87 -23.39 -24.98
CA VAL A 9 42.68 -22.89 -26.35
C VAL A 9 41.29 -22.31 -26.55
N LEU A 10 40.26 -22.97 -26.02
CA LEU A 10 38.88 -22.48 -26.09
C LEU A 10 38.71 -21.16 -25.31
N ALA A 11 39.32 -21.06 -24.13
CA ALA A 11 39.29 -19.84 -23.31
C ALA A 11 39.98 -18.65 -24.00
N LEU A 12 41.09 -18.88 -24.71
CA LEU A 12 41.83 -17.81 -25.39
C LEU A 12 41.09 -17.27 -26.64
N SER A 13 40.32 -18.12 -27.33
CA SER A 13 39.51 -17.72 -28.49
C SER A 13 38.28 -16.86 -28.15
N LEU A 14 37.87 -16.81 -26.88
CA LEU A 14 36.74 -15.99 -26.43
C LEU A 14 37.16 -14.56 -26.02
N LEU A 15 38.47 -14.28 -25.95
CA LEU A 15 39.04 -13.02 -25.45
C LEU A 15 39.59 -12.09 -26.55
N LEU A 16 39.55 -12.49 -27.83
CA LEU A 16 40.13 -11.72 -28.94
C LEU A 16 39.05 -11.26 -29.95
N PRO A 17 39.22 -10.09 -30.58
CA PRO A 17 38.27 -9.56 -31.57
C PRO A 17 38.10 -10.53 -32.75
N VAL A 18 36.83 -10.74 -33.14
CA VAL A 18 36.33 -11.78 -34.06
C VAL A 18 37.11 -11.90 -35.39
N THR A 19 37.69 -10.80 -35.88
CA THR A 19 38.44 -10.78 -37.16
C THR A 19 39.83 -11.40 -37.07
N ALA A 20 40.49 -11.40 -35.90
CA ALA A 20 41.75 -12.12 -35.67
C ALA A 20 41.52 -13.63 -35.41
N ASN A 21 40.30 -13.99 -35.01
CA ASN A 21 39.95 -15.34 -34.57
C ASN A 21 39.79 -16.34 -35.73
N ALA A 22 39.24 -15.89 -36.87
CA ALA A 22 39.01 -16.77 -38.03
C ALA A 22 40.32 -17.29 -38.65
N GLY A 23 41.36 -16.45 -38.70
CA GLY A 23 42.68 -16.84 -39.22
C GLY A 23 43.44 -17.79 -38.28
N PHE A 24 43.38 -17.54 -36.97
CA PHE A 24 44.03 -18.39 -35.97
C PHE A 24 43.38 -19.78 -35.88
N LEU A 25 42.04 -19.85 -35.85
CA LEU A 25 41.28 -21.12 -35.85
C LEU A 25 41.55 -21.95 -37.12
N LYS A 26 41.57 -21.33 -38.30
CA LYS A 26 41.90 -22.01 -39.55
C LYS A 26 43.31 -22.59 -39.54
N THR A 27 44.29 -21.82 -39.08
CA THR A 27 45.69 -22.25 -39.05
C THR A 27 45.92 -23.37 -38.02
N MET A 28 45.23 -23.37 -36.88
CA MET A 28 45.31 -24.47 -35.90
C MET A 28 44.63 -25.76 -36.39
N VAL A 29 43.48 -25.64 -37.06
CA VAL A 29 42.76 -26.79 -37.64
C VAL A 29 43.59 -27.46 -38.75
N GLU A 30 44.22 -26.66 -39.63
CA GLU A 30 45.05 -27.15 -40.72
C GLU A 30 46.43 -27.67 -40.24
N SER A 31 47.02 -27.06 -39.21
CA SER A 31 48.37 -27.43 -38.72
C SER A 31 48.36 -28.65 -37.79
N TRP A 32 47.31 -28.88 -37.01
CA TRP A 32 47.27 -29.93 -35.98
C TRP A 32 46.42 -31.14 -36.38
N GLY A 33 45.85 -31.15 -37.59
CA GLY A 33 45.04 -32.26 -38.10
C GLY A 33 43.72 -32.48 -37.35
N PHE A 34 43.25 -31.48 -36.61
CA PHE A 34 41.96 -31.55 -35.92
C PHE A 34 40.83 -31.23 -36.92
N THR A 35 40.21 -32.25 -37.49
CA THR A 35 38.94 -32.09 -38.21
C THR A 35 37.82 -31.93 -37.20
N PHE A 36 37.23 -30.74 -37.11
CA PHE A 36 36.00 -30.52 -36.33
C PHE A 36 34.82 -31.03 -37.16
N THR A 37 34.52 -32.32 -37.03
CA THR A 37 33.34 -32.92 -37.67
C THR A 37 32.13 -32.65 -36.79
N ILE A 38 31.39 -31.57 -37.09
CA ILE A 38 30.03 -31.43 -36.60
C ILE A 38 29.21 -32.49 -37.34
N THR A 39 28.75 -33.50 -36.62
CA THR A 39 27.94 -34.55 -37.21
C THR A 39 26.50 -34.08 -37.33
N ALA A 40 25.74 -34.67 -38.25
CA ALA A 40 24.32 -34.38 -38.37
C ALA A 40 23.55 -34.67 -37.07
N SER A 41 24.03 -35.61 -36.24
CA SER A 41 23.48 -35.85 -34.90
C SER A 41 23.72 -34.69 -33.94
N ASP A 42 24.91 -34.08 -33.94
CA ASP A 42 25.20 -32.92 -33.07
C ASP A 42 24.28 -31.73 -33.38
N THR A 43 23.95 -31.54 -34.66
CA THR A 43 22.98 -30.51 -35.06
C THR A 43 21.56 -30.87 -34.65
N LEU A 44 21.16 -32.14 -34.76
CA LEU A 44 19.84 -32.63 -34.34
C LEU A 44 19.65 -32.49 -32.83
N ASP A 45 20.67 -32.81 -32.04
CA ASP A 45 20.63 -32.68 -30.58
C ASP A 45 20.52 -31.21 -30.16
N LEU A 46 21.24 -30.31 -30.85
CA LEU A 46 21.13 -28.86 -30.61
C LEU A 46 19.73 -28.33 -30.96
N PHE A 47 19.14 -28.77 -32.08
CA PHE A 47 17.77 -28.39 -32.44
C PHE A 47 16.74 -28.96 -31.48
N GLY A 48 16.96 -30.18 -30.97
CA GLY A 48 16.13 -30.79 -29.93
C GLY A 48 16.14 -29.98 -28.63
N ALA A 49 17.34 -29.65 -28.12
CA ALA A 49 17.48 -28.82 -26.93
C ALA A 49 16.85 -27.43 -27.10
N LEU A 50 17.02 -26.81 -28.27
CA LEU A 50 16.38 -25.53 -28.57
C LEU A 50 14.85 -25.64 -28.63
N ALA A 51 14.32 -26.73 -29.19
CA ALA A 51 12.87 -26.96 -29.25
C ALA A 51 12.28 -27.17 -27.85
N ASP A 52 12.97 -27.90 -26.98
CA ASP A 52 12.58 -28.10 -25.58
C ASP A 52 12.58 -26.76 -24.82
N ASP A 53 13.64 -25.95 -24.97
CA ASP A 53 13.70 -24.61 -24.35
C ASP A 53 12.57 -23.68 -24.84
N ILE A 54 12.23 -23.73 -26.13
CA ILE A 54 11.10 -22.97 -26.69
C ILE A 54 9.77 -23.47 -26.10
N GLY A 55 9.62 -24.78 -25.93
CA GLY A 55 8.46 -25.39 -25.29
C GLY A 55 8.28 -24.89 -23.85
N GLU A 56 9.35 -24.91 -23.05
CA GLU A 56 9.31 -24.42 -21.66
C GLU A 56 8.99 -22.91 -21.60
N MET A 57 9.55 -22.11 -22.52
CA MET A 57 9.20 -20.69 -22.60
C MET A 57 7.74 -20.47 -22.97
N ALA A 58 7.17 -21.27 -23.88
CA ALA A 58 5.77 -21.18 -24.26
C ALA A 58 4.84 -21.48 -23.07
N ASP A 59 5.15 -22.52 -22.29
CA ASP A 59 4.39 -22.87 -21.08
C ASP A 59 4.44 -21.75 -20.03
N ARG A 60 5.63 -21.15 -19.83
CA ARG A 60 5.79 -20.02 -18.91
C ARG A 60 4.98 -18.80 -19.36
N ILE A 61 4.92 -18.53 -20.66
CA ILE A 61 4.12 -17.44 -21.22
C ILE A 61 2.63 -17.69 -20.99
N LEU A 62 2.15 -18.93 -21.20
CA LEU A 62 0.76 -19.29 -20.94
C LEU A 62 0.38 -19.07 -19.47
N VAL A 63 1.22 -19.53 -18.53
CA VAL A 63 0.97 -19.31 -17.10
C VAL A 63 0.97 -17.82 -16.73
N MET A 64 1.81 -17.00 -17.37
CA MET A 64 1.79 -15.55 -17.17
C MET A 64 0.52 -14.91 -17.76
N ALA A 65 0.09 -15.35 -18.94
CA ALA A 65 -1.14 -14.87 -19.56
C ALA A 65 -2.36 -15.14 -18.66
N ASP A 66 -2.48 -16.34 -18.10
CA ASP A 66 -3.56 -16.69 -17.17
C ASP A 66 -3.57 -15.79 -15.92
N LYS A 67 -2.39 -15.48 -15.37
CA LYS A 67 -2.26 -14.57 -14.22
C LYS A 67 -2.64 -13.13 -14.55
N ILE A 68 -2.33 -12.66 -15.75
CA ILE A 68 -2.72 -11.34 -16.22
C ILE A 68 -4.25 -11.27 -16.29
N VAL A 69 -4.89 -12.25 -16.92
CA VAL A 69 -6.36 -12.32 -17.02
C VAL A 69 -7.01 -12.34 -15.63
N ALA A 70 -6.48 -13.14 -14.70
CA ALA A 70 -6.98 -13.17 -13.32
C ALA A 70 -6.84 -11.81 -12.60
N THR A 71 -5.75 -11.09 -12.86
CA THR A 71 -5.52 -9.76 -12.29
C THR A 71 -6.47 -8.73 -12.90
N GLU A 72 -6.68 -8.77 -14.22
CA GLU A 72 -7.64 -7.90 -14.91
C GLU A 72 -9.06 -8.13 -14.41
N GLN A 73 -9.44 -9.38 -14.20
CA GLN A 73 -10.75 -9.72 -13.64
C GLN A 73 -10.89 -9.20 -12.20
N LEU A 74 -9.88 -9.37 -11.35
CA LEU A 74 -9.89 -8.85 -9.99
C LEU A 74 -9.97 -7.31 -9.97
N MET A 75 -9.24 -6.64 -10.87
CA MET A 75 -9.32 -5.19 -11.01
C MET A 75 -10.70 -4.74 -11.50
N ALA A 76 -11.30 -5.45 -12.45
CA ALA A 76 -12.66 -5.17 -12.91
C ALA A 76 -13.68 -5.33 -11.77
N ASP A 77 -13.59 -6.41 -10.99
CA ASP A 77 -14.45 -6.65 -9.84
C ASP A 77 -14.28 -5.57 -8.76
N MET A 78 -13.05 -5.13 -8.50
CA MET A 78 -12.78 -4.01 -7.58
C MET A 78 -13.37 -2.69 -8.08
N VAL A 79 -13.29 -2.40 -9.38
CA VAL A 79 -13.88 -1.19 -9.97
C VAL A 79 -15.40 -1.22 -9.89
N VAL A 80 -16.01 -2.38 -10.15
CA VAL A 80 -17.47 -2.56 -9.99
C VAL A 80 -17.87 -2.37 -8.53
N GLN A 81 -17.20 -3.03 -7.59
CA GLN A 81 -17.47 -2.84 -6.16
C GLN A 81 -17.27 -1.38 -5.72
N LEU A 82 -16.25 -0.69 -6.21
CA LEU A 82 -16.02 0.71 -5.90
C LEU A 82 -17.12 1.61 -6.50
N ALA A 83 -17.58 1.30 -7.71
CA ALA A 83 -18.70 2.00 -8.35
C ALA A 83 -20.02 1.76 -7.59
N GLU A 84 -20.26 0.54 -7.12
CA GLU A 84 -21.42 0.19 -6.28
C GLU A 84 -21.36 0.86 -4.91
N ILE A 85 -20.18 0.90 -4.27
CA ILE A 85 -19.96 1.65 -3.03
C ILE A 85 -20.21 3.13 -3.27
N ASN A 86 -19.67 3.71 -4.34
CA ASN A 86 -19.88 5.12 -4.67
C ASN A 86 -21.34 5.43 -5.02
N ALA A 87 -22.06 4.52 -5.67
CA ALA A 87 -23.49 4.65 -5.93
C ALA A 87 -24.31 4.52 -4.63
N GLY A 88 -23.93 3.61 -3.73
CA GLY A 88 -24.48 3.50 -2.38
C GLY A 88 -24.24 4.76 -1.55
N ILE A 89 -23.03 5.33 -1.61
CA ILE A 89 -22.67 6.61 -0.99
C ILE A 89 -23.47 7.75 -1.63
N ALA A 90 -23.64 7.79 -2.96
CA ALA A 90 -24.47 8.79 -3.63
C ALA A 90 -25.94 8.71 -3.20
N THR A 91 -26.43 7.51 -2.87
CA THR A 91 -27.78 7.29 -2.35
C THR A 91 -27.89 7.63 -0.85
N LEU A 92 -26.81 7.48 -0.07
CA LEU A 92 -26.69 8.06 1.28
C LEU A 92 -26.50 9.60 1.25
N ASN A 93 -26.02 10.15 0.12
CA ASN A 93 -25.64 11.55 0.02
C ASN A 93 -26.79 12.54 -0.14
N THR A 94 -28.04 12.08 -0.29
CA THR A 94 -29.20 12.97 -0.06
C THR A 94 -29.38 13.31 1.42
N THR A 95 -28.58 12.70 2.30
CA THR A 95 -28.42 13.02 3.72
C THR A 95 -26.95 13.17 4.13
N SER A 96 -26.01 13.39 3.17
CA SER A 96 -24.58 13.47 3.47
C SER A 96 -24.28 14.67 4.35
N THR A 97 -23.82 14.37 5.54
CA THR A 97 -23.32 15.37 6.46
C THR A 97 -21.81 15.28 6.42
N VAL A 98 -21.17 16.38 6.00
CA VAL A 98 -19.71 16.47 5.82
C VAL A 98 -19.00 15.85 7.03
N PRO A 99 -18.06 14.90 6.84
CA PRO A 99 -17.38 14.27 7.95
C PRO A 99 -16.51 15.32 8.65
N THR A 100 -16.90 15.66 9.87
CA THR A 100 -16.15 16.59 10.71
C THR A 100 -14.91 15.88 11.26
N VAL A 101 -13.73 16.38 10.92
CA VAL A 101 -12.46 15.85 11.43
C VAL A 101 -12.02 16.68 12.63
N LEU A 102 -11.72 16.00 13.74
CA LEU A 102 -11.21 16.63 14.95
C LEU A 102 -9.69 16.55 14.94
N ILE A 103 -9.04 17.69 14.78
CA ILE A 103 -7.58 17.81 14.78
C ILE A 103 -7.15 18.28 16.16
N ASN A 104 -6.36 17.47 16.86
CA ASN A 104 -5.69 17.89 18.08
C ASN A 104 -4.59 18.90 17.69
N SER A 105 -4.70 20.14 18.15
CA SER A 105 -3.74 21.19 17.79
C SER A 105 -2.42 21.06 18.53
N ASP A 106 -2.41 20.55 19.76
CA ASP A 106 -1.18 20.38 20.55
C ASP A 106 -1.40 19.47 21.76
N VAL A 107 -0.63 18.37 21.80
CA VAL A 107 -0.39 17.47 22.94
C VAL A 107 -1.51 16.45 23.29
N LEU A 108 -1.10 15.18 23.45
CA LEU A 108 -1.94 14.07 23.95
C LEU A 108 -2.20 14.15 25.47
N THR A 109 -1.71 15.20 26.13
CA THR A 109 -1.83 15.41 27.58
C THR A 109 -2.47 16.77 27.85
N ILE A 110 -3.51 16.77 28.68
CA ILE A 110 -4.23 17.96 29.12
C ILE A 110 -3.91 18.18 30.61
N THR A 111 -3.66 19.43 31.01
CA THR A 111 -3.56 19.79 32.44
C THR A 111 -4.94 19.75 33.08
N SER A 112 -5.09 19.09 34.23
CA SER A 112 -6.35 19.11 35.00
C SER A 112 -6.90 20.53 35.16
N GLY A 113 -8.21 20.69 34.92
CA GLY A 113 -8.93 21.97 34.98
C GLY A 113 -8.86 22.84 33.72
N VAL A 114 -8.09 22.47 32.68
CA VAL A 114 -7.98 23.23 31.43
C VAL A 114 -8.60 22.43 30.28
N ALA A 115 -9.55 23.02 29.56
CA ALA A 115 -10.14 22.36 28.40
C ALA A 115 -9.14 22.27 27.23
N PRO A 116 -9.18 21.18 26.45
CA PRO A 116 -8.39 21.07 25.23
C PRO A 116 -8.94 22.02 24.17
N THR A 117 -8.03 22.68 23.46
CA THR A 117 -8.34 23.35 22.21
C THR A 117 -8.26 22.34 21.08
N PHE A 118 -9.32 22.21 20.29
CA PHE A 118 -9.32 21.40 19.08
C PHE A 118 -9.79 22.23 17.89
N THR A 119 -9.18 21.98 16.74
CA THR A 119 -9.58 22.63 15.49
C THR A 119 -10.50 21.67 14.75
N ILE A 120 -11.67 22.19 14.36
CA ILE A 120 -12.66 21.47 13.59
C ILE A 120 -12.46 21.82 12.11
N SER A 121 -12.50 20.82 11.22
CA SER A 121 -12.28 21.02 9.78
C SER A 121 -13.31 21.93 9.11
N ASP A 122 -14.53 21.92 9.62
CA ASP A 122 -15.60 22.84 9.25
C ASP A 122 -15.64 23.99 10.28
N LEU A 123 -16.10 25.17 9.89
CA LEU A 123 -16.35 26.30 10.81
C LEU A 123 -17.83 26.33 11.21
N PRO A 124 -18.33 25.38 12.04
CA PRO A 124 -19.74 25.36 12.38
C PRO A 124 -20.08 26.47 13.38
N THR A 125 -21.34 26.87 13.37
CA THR A 125 -21.89 27.78 14.38
C THR A 125 -22.03 27.10 15.74
N GLU A 126 -22.22 25.79 15.75
CA GLU A 126 -22.45 24.96 16.95
C GLU A 126 -21.80 23.58 16.79
N TYR A 127 -21.40 22.96 17.89
CA TYR A 127 -20.93 21.59 17.87
C TYR A 127 -21.33 20.80 19.12
N VAL A 128 -21.60 19.51 18.95
CA VAL A 128 -21.86 18.59 20.05
C VAL A 128 -20.57 17.87 20.39
N VAL A 129 -20.04 18.10 21.59
CA VAL A 129 -18.92 17.36 22.14
C VAL A 129 -19.44 16.14 22.88
N TYR A 130 -18.96 14.98 22.47
CA TYR A 130 -19.15 13.71 23.15
C TYR A 130 -17.90 13.44 23.96
N VAL A 131 -18.08 13.16 25.24
CA VAL A 131 -17.00 12.85 26.18
C VAL A 131 -17.30 11.50 26.83
N SER A 132 -16.35 10.59 26.82
CA SER A 132 -16.50 9.28 27.43
C SER A 132 -15.28 8.83 28.22
N SER A 133 -15.52 7.92 29.17
CA SER A 133 -14.48 7.17 29.86
C SER A 133 -13.96 5.97 29.06
N THR A 134 -14.58 5.65 27.93
CA THR A 134 -14.21 4.52 27.08
C THR A 134 -14.06 4.93 25.61
N LEU A 135 -13.11 4.31 24.90
CA LEU A 135 -12.86 4.59 23.48
C LEU A 135 -14.07 4.31 22.57
N ILE A 136 -14.91 3.34 22.95
CA ILE A 136 -16.08 2.91 22.15
C ILE A 136 -17.27 3.87 22.35
N MET A 137 -17.24 4.72 23.38
CA MET A 137 -18.29 5.71 23.69
C MET A 137 -19.71 5.11 23.81
N SER A 138 -19.83 3.88 24.31
CA SER A 138 -21.10 3.12 24.30
C SER A 138 -21.92 3.19 25.59
N THR A 139 -21.30 3.40 26.75
CA THR A 139 -21.98 3.26 28.06
C THR A 139 -21.87 4.47 28.99
N THR A 140 -20.80 5.25 28.87
CA THR A 140 -20.45 6.36 29.76
C THR A 140 -20.12 7.58 28.92
N THR A 141 -21.07 8.00 28.10
CA THR A 141 -20.89 9.13 27.17
C THR A 141 -21.80 10.26 27.57
N THR A 142 -21.20 11.40 27.90
CA THR A 142 -21.91 12.66 28.09
C THR A 142 -21.78 13.48 26.82
N SER A 143 -22.87 14.05 26.35
CA SER A 143 -22.89 14.94 25.19
C SER A 143 -23.26 16.35 25.62
N LEU A 144 -22.49 17.33 25.18
CA LEU A 144 -22.71 18.75 25.46
C LEU A 144 -22.73 19.53 24.15
N ILE A 145 -23.70 20.44 24.01
CA ILE A 145 -23.74 21.40 22.90
C ILE A 145 -22.89 22.60 23.31
N ILE A 146 -21.99 23.00 22.43
CA ILE A 146 -21.01 24.07 22.66
C ILE A 146 -21.01 25.00 21.46
N HIS A 147 -21.03 26.31 21.73
CA HIS A 147 -21.01 27.36 20.70
C HIS A 147 -19.62 27.99 20.57
N ASN A 148 -18.80 27.95 21.63
CA ASN A 148 -17.46 28.55 21.68
C ASN A 148 -16.56 27.83 22.69
N ASN A 149 -15.25 28.09 22.64
CA ASN A 149 -14.29 27.43 23.52
C ASN A 149 -14.44 27.82 25.01
N ASP A 150 -15.01 29.01 25.30
CA ASP A 150 -15.23 29.46 26.67
C ASP A 150 -16.32 28.64 27.37
N GLU A 151 -17.37 28.24 26.65
CA GLU A 151 -18.41 27.33 27.13
C GLU A 151 -17.84 25.93 27.42
N LEU A 152 -16.96 25.42 26.55
CA LEU A 152 -16.26 24.16 26.81
C LEU A 152 -15.43 24.27 28.09
N GLN A 153 -14.66 25.35 28.24
CA GLN A 153 -13.86 25.59 29.44
C GLN A 153 -14.70 25.69 30.71
N ALA A 154 -15.89 26.29 30.65
CA ALA A 154 -16.79 26.40 31.80
C ALA A 154 -17.36 25.05 32.24
N GLN A 155 -17.61 24.14 31.29
CA GLN A 155 -18.18 22.82 31.55
C GLN A 155 -17.11 21.73 31.75
N TRP A 156 -15.84 22.07 31.53
CA TRP A 156 -14.76 21.10 31.50
C TRP A 156 -14.60 20.33 32.80
N PHE A 157 -14.77 20.98 33.95
CA PHE A 157 -14.61 20.32 35.26
C PHE A 157 -15.58 19.13 35.44
N GLU A 158 -16.81 19.25 34.94
CA GLU A 158 -17.80 18.17 35.00
C GLU A 158 -17.48 17.05 34.01
N LEU A 159 -16.97 17.40 32.83
CA LEU A 159 -16.56 16.44 31.80
C LEU A 159 -15.29 15.68 32.22
N GLU A 160 -14.33 16.35 32.84
CA GLU A 160 -13.10 15.77 33.36
C GLU A 160 -13.37 14.72 34.45
N ALA A 161 -14.43 14.89 35.24
CA ALA A 161 -14.85 13.92 36.24
C ALA A 161 -15.27 12.56 35.62
N LEU A 162 -15.54 12.50 34.31
CA LEU A 162 -15.79 11.27 33.58
C LEU A 162 -14.50 10.52 33.21
N SER A 163 -13.33 11.13 33.40
CA SER A 163 -12.07 10.46 33.12
C SER A 163 -11.88 9.22 33.97
N THR A 164 -11.26 8.19 33.39
CA THR A 164 -10.96 6.95 34.10
C THR A 164 -9.51 6.59 33.84
N ASN A 165 -8.77 6.31 34.92
CA ASN A 165 -7.32 6.10 34.86
C ASN A 165 -6.54 7.29 34.24
N GLY A 166 -7.05 8.51 34.45
CA GLY A 166 -6.47 9.72 33.85
C GLY A 166 -6.72 9.86 32.35
N ASN A 167 -7.54 9.01 31.73
CA ASN A 167 -7.85 9.10 30.30
C ASN A 167 -9.27 9.60 30.06
N ILE A 168 -9.42 10.43 29.04
CA ILE A 168 -10.71 10.92 28.56
C ILE A 168 -10.77 10.82 27.04
N TYR A 169 -11.91 10.39 26.51
CA TYR A 169 -12.13 10.18 25.09
C TYR A 169 -13.12 11.21 24.57
N ILE A 170 -12.75 11.93 23.51
CA ILE A 170 -13.55 13.04 22.98
C ILE A 170 -13.82 12.84 21.50
N ALA A 171 -15.06 13.04 21.09
CA ALA A 171 -15.46 13.12 19.69
C ALA A 171 -16.45 14.26 19.51
N VAL A 172 -16.61 14.76 18.29
CA VAL A 172 -17.43 15.94 18.01
C VAL A 172 -18.36 15.68 16.83
N LYS A 173 -19.55 16.26 16.86
CA LYS A 173 -20.38 16.49 15.68
C LYS A 173 -20.55 17.98 15.46
N SER A 174 -20.36 18.46 14.25
CA SER A 174 -20.71 19.83 13.89
C SER A 174 -22.21 19.95 13.64
N ILE A 175 -22.78 21.07 14.04
CA ILE A 175 -24.16 21.46 13.74
C ILE A 175 -24.08 22.74 12.92
N ASN A 176 -24.57 22.65 11.69
CA ASN A 176 -24.83 23.80 10.83
C ASN A 176 -26.34 24.01 10.71
N ALA A 177 -26.75 25.18 10.22
CA ALA A 177 -28.15 25.60 10.18
C ALA A 177 -29.15 24.55 9.66
N ASN A 178 -28.73 23.62 8.79
CA ASN A 178 -29.59 22.58 8.23
C ASN A 178 -29.00 21.16 8.25
N THR A 179 -27.81 20.95 8.83
CA THR A 179 -27.10 19.65 8.77
C THR A 179 -26.32 19.36 10.04
N ILE A 180 -26.31 18.09 10.47
CA ILE A 180 -25.52 17.60 11.61
C ILE A 180 -24.48 16.61 11.08
N SER A 181 -23.19 16.87 11.24
CA SER A 181 -22.14 15.97 10.75
C SER A 181 -22.25 14.55 11.29
N SER A 182 -21.60 13.64 10.57
CA SER A 182 -21.18 12.37 11.16
C SER A 182 -20.25 12.62 12.36
N LEU A 183 -20.18 11.65 13.27
CA LEU A 183 -19.27 11.72 14.42
C LEU A 183 -17.82 11.78 13.93
N SER A 184 -17.02 12.65 14.52
CA SER A 184 -15.59 12.73 14.23
C SER A 184 -14.84 11.47 14.66
N ASN A 185 -13.55 11.42 14.32
CA ASN A 185 -12.61 10.54 15.01
C ASN A 185 -12.64 10.79 16.53
N VAL A 186 -12.43 9.74 17.31
CA VAL A 186 -12.29 9.81 18.76
C VAL A 186 -10.85 10.13 19.11
N LEU A 187 -10.61 11.21 19.83
CA LEU A 187 -9.31 11.58 20.39
C LEU A 187 -9.20 11.05 21.82
N THR A 188 -8.00 10.61 22.19
CA THR A 188 -7.67 10.22 23.56
C THR A 188 -6.78 11.28 24.17
N PHE A 189 -7.14 11.74 25.37
CA PHE A 189 -6.34 12.68 26.12
C PHE A 189 -6.02 12.10 27.50
N ASN A 190 -4.78 12.31 27.93
CA ASN A 190 -4.33 11.97 29.27
C ASN A 190 -4.37 13.23 30.14
N ILE A 191 -5.14 13.21 31.21
CA ILE A 191 -5.22 14.29 32.20
C ILE A 191 -4.07 14.12 33.20
N LEU A 192 -3.25 15.16 33.33
CA LEU A 192 -2.11 15.24 34.25
C LEU A 192 -2.44 16.06 35.50
#